data_AF-A0A6V8LX61-F1
#
_entry.id   AF-A0A6V8LX61-F1
#
_cell.length_a   1.000
_cell.length_b   1.000
_cell.length_c   1.000
_cell.angle_alpha   90.00
_cell.angle_beta   90.00
_cell.angle_gamma   90.00
#
_symmetry.space_group_name_H-M   'P 1'
#
loop_
_entity.id
_entity.type
_entity.pdbx_description
1 polymer ?
#
loop_
_entity_poly.entity_id
_entity_poly.type
_entity_poly.pdbx_seq_one_letter_code
_entity_poly.pdbx_strand_id
1 'polypeptide(L)'
;MMHVQCRNPDWQDLANRSFIFEEGCWNQCSGYCCNFNLTEYAFCMIPHGGCSTVVMLGQEYDHWIAQGIDPAKMLSDAPASTFTFDFGGPKPLRLHFLKCTHKGNCREVPVKPLHCKLYPHLPVLGLDGALEQVLDASIFELTRSALKMPQVCHVMERRSHYRSFWEQHSDMLEPLAFPSYIFHSQAAAAFADTYLQGLAAQTGLHALQGAAFWKQWELAYLSKRLVDSEALKARIKSIHDALCRRFGSEWHF
;
A
#
# COMPACT_ATOMS: atom_id res chain seq x y z
N MET A 1 29.74 -15.01 -4.66
CA MET A 1 28.35 -14.53 -4.87
C MET A 1 28.41 -13.37 -5.84
N MET A 2 27.69 -13.43 -6.97
CA MET A 2 27.56 -12.26 -7.85
C MET A 2 26.65 -11.24 -7.15
N HIS A 3 27.20 -10.08 -6.82
CA HIS A 3 26.39 -8.94 -6.41
C HIS A 3 25.47 -8.57 -7.58
N VAL A 4 24.16 -8.70 -7.38
CA VAL A 4 23.21 -8.13 -8.34
C VAL A 4 23.28 -6.63 -8.16
N GLN A 5 23.64 -5.91 -9.23
CA GLN A 5 23.67 -4.45 -9.21
C GLN A 5 22.29 -3.93 -8.76
N CYS A 6 22.29 -3.03 -7.78
CA CYS A 6 21.14 -2.22 -7.45
C CYS A 6 20.72 -1.45 -8.70
N ARG A 7 19.65 -1.89 -9.37
CA ARG A 7 19.00 -1.09 -10.41
C ARG A 7 18.16 -0.02 -9.73
N ASN A 8 18.42 1.24 -10.08
CA ASN A 8 17.49 2.32 -9.75
C ASN A 8 16.21 2.14 -10.57
N PRO A 9 15.04 2.38 -9.97
CA PRO A 9 13.78 2.30 -10.71
C PRO A 9 13.72 3.37 -11.81
N ASP A 10 13.20 2.97 -12.97
CA ASP A 10 12.71 3.92 -13.97
C ASP A 10 11.30 4.37 -13.55
N TRP A 11 11.25 5.42 -12.74
CA TRP A 11 9.98 5.98 -12.25
C TRP A 11 9.10 6.50 -13.39
N GLN A 12 9.67 6.91 -14.52
CA GLN A 12 8.89 7.39 -15.66
C GLN A 12 8.22 6.22 -16.39
N ASP A 13 8.92 5.11 -16.57
CA ASP A 13 8.33 3.86 -17.10
C ASP A 13 7.23 3.34 -16.16
N LEU A 14 7.49 3.28 -14.85
CA LEU A 14 6.49 2.92 -13.85
C LEU A 14 5.28 3.86 -13.87
N ALA A 15 5.49 5.16 -14.12
CA ALA A 15 4.44 6.17 -14.28
C ALA A 15 3.59 5.99 -15.55
N ASN A 16 4.05 5.24 -16.55
CA ASN A 16 3.29 4.96 -17.77
C ASN A 16 2.63 3.57 -17.77
N ARG A 17 3.02 2.68 -16.86
CA ARG A 17 2.43 1.33 -16.75
C ARG A 17 1.10 1.29 -16.00
N SER A 18 0.27 0.32 -16.36
CA SER A 18 -0.91 -0.09 -15.57
C SER A 18 -0.75 -1.54 -15.12
N PHE A 19 -0.99 -1.78 -13.83
CA PHE A 19 -0.94 -3.13 -13.24
C PHE A 19 -2.34 -3.72 -13.02
N ILE A 20 -3.36 -2.86 -13.12
CA ILE A 20 -4.78 -3.21 -13.05
C ILE A 20 -5.36 -3.02 -14.45
N PHE A 21 -5.96 -4.08 -14.99
CA PHE A 21 -6.48 -4.15 -16.36
C PHE A 21 -8.02 -4.16 -16.42
N GLU A 22 -8.70 -3.92 -15.29
CA GLU A 22 -10.15 -3.78 -15.26
C GLU A 22 -10.56 -2.40 -15.78
N GLU A 23 -11.00 -2.37 -17.04
CA GLU A 23 -11.43 -1.13 -17.68
C GLU A 23 -12.59 -0.49 -16.90
N GLY A 24 -12.43 0.79 -16.59
CA GLY A 24 -13.45 1.57 -15.88
C GLY A 24 -13.69 1.14 -14.43
N CYS A 25 -12.86 0.30 -13.80
CA CYS A 25 -13.15 -0.23 -12.45
C CYS A 25 -13.53 0.83 -11.38
N TRP A 26 -12.99 2.04 -11.50
CA TRP A 26 -13.29 3.18 -10.64
C TRP A 26 -14.75 3.64 -10.70
N ASN A 27 -15.47 3.40 -11.81
CA ASN A 27 -16.88 3.75 -11.96
C ASN A 27 -17.83 2.70 -11.35
N GLN A 28 -17.35 1.47 -11.15
CA GLN A 28 -18.20 0.33 -10.79
C GLN A 28 -18.56 0.29 -9.30
N CYS A 29 -17.80 0.99 -8.46
CA CYS A 29 -18.02 1.07 -7.01
C CYS A 29 -18.22 2.53 -6.54
N SER A 30 -18.75 3.41 -7.40
CA SER A 30 -18.89 4.86 -7.13
C SER A 30 -17.58 5.53 -6.69
N GLY A 31 -16.46 5.06 -7.21
CA GLY A 31 -15.12 5.50 -6.82
C GLY A 31 -14.79 5.20 -5.35
N TYR A 32 -15.31 4.13 -4.76
CA TYR A 32 -15.06 3.75 -3.36
C TYR A 32 -13.56 3.76 -3.03
N CYS A 33 -12.72 3.24 -3.94
CA CYS A 33 -11.27 3.25 -3.84
C CYS A 33 -10.64 4.65 -3.59
N CYS A 34 -11.36 5.71 -3.94
CA CYS A 34 -10.94 7.10 -3.79
C CYS A 34 -11.83 7.92 -2.83
N ASN A 35 -13.00 7.41 -2.45
CA ASN A 35 -13.98 8.18 -1.68
C ASN A 35 -14.24 7.60 -0.29
N PHE A 36 -14.09 6.28 -0.09
CA PHE A 36 -14.38 5.55 1.15
C PHE A 36 -15.69 5.95 1.86
N ASN A 37 -16.68 6.43 1.09
CA ASN A 37 -17.93 7.00 1.59
C ASN A 37 -18.96 5.92 1.93
N LEU A 38 -18.61 4.99 2.82
CA LEU A 38 -19.56 3.99 3.33
C LEU A 38 -20.24 4.53 4.57
N THR A 39 -21.56 4.37 4.64
CA THR A 39 -22.38 4.83 5.77
C THR A 39 -22.02 4.15 7.10
N GLU A 40 -21.44 2.95 7.02
CA GLU A 40 -20.92 2.22 8.18
C GLU A 40 -19.55 2.72 8.67
N TYR A 41 -18.82 3.47 7.84
CA TYR A 41 -17.50 4.03 8.17
C TYR A 41 -17.70 5.33 8.95
N ALA A 42 -17.91 5.21 10.26
CA ALA A 42 -18.05 6.34 11.19
C ALA A 42 -16.70 6.97 11.60
N PHE A 43 -15.71 6.97 10.70
CA PHE A 43 -14.31 7.24 11.02
C PHE A 43 -13.95 8.71 11.22
N CYS A 44 -12.95 8.97 12.06
CA CYS A 44 -12.16 10.19 12.06
C CYS A 44 -10.93 10.11 11.13
N MET A 45 -10.46 8.91 10.77
CA MET A 45 -9.25 8.70 9.97
C MET A 45 -9.38 9.05 8.48
N ILE A 46 -10.60 9.02 7.94
CA ILE A 46 -10.86 9.35 6.54
C ILE A 46 -11.31 10.80 6.47
N PRO A 47 -10.63 11.68 5.72
CA PRO A 47 -11.04 13.07 5.58
C PRO A 47 -12.48 13.16 5.07
N HIS A 48 -13.38 13.75 5.87
CA HIS A 48 -14.73 14.07 5.40
C HIS A 48 -14.66 15.12 4.27
N GLY A 49 -15.59 15.04 3.31
CA GLY A 49 -15.67 15.99 2.19
C GLY A 49 -15.20 15.47 0.83
N GLY A 50 -15.14 14.14 0.64
CA GLY A 50 -14.88 13.54 -0.68
C GLY A 50 -13.44 13.72 -1.15
N CYS A 51 -12.48 13.62 -0.24
CA CYS A 51 -11.06 13.63 -0.56
C CYS A 51 -10.45 12.29 -0.12
N SER A 52 -9.70 11.63 -1.01
CA SER A 52 -8.92 10.44 -0.66
C SER A 52 -7.58 10.85 -0.05
N THR A 53 -7.01 9.94 0.72
CA THR A 53 -5.57 9.93 0.98
C THR A 53 -4.93 8.86 0.08
N VAL A 54 -3.96 9.26 -0.74
CA VAL A 54 -3.14 8.35 -1.53
C VAL A 54 -1.73 8.27 -0.93
N VAL A 55 -1.06 7.15 -1.15
CA VAL A 55 0.26 6.87 -0.56
C VAL A 55 1.31 6.84 -1.67
N MET A 56 2.42 7.55 -1.46
CA MET A 56 3.62 7.45 -2.29
C MET A 56 4.79 6.93 -1.46
N LEU A 57 5.65 6.15 -2.10
CA LEU A 57 6.90 5.71 -1.49
C LEU A 57 7.85 6.90 -1.33
N GLY A 58 8.71 6.88 -0.31
CA GLY A 58 9.67 7.96 -0.06
C GLY A 58 10.54 8.30 -1.26
N GLN A 59 11.02 7.29 -2.00
CA GLN A 59 11.85 7.48 -3.20
C GLN A 59 11.04 7.93 -4.43
N GLU A 60 9.80 7.47 -4.54
CA GLU A 60 8.90 7.89 -5.61
C GLU A 60 8.62 9.39 -5.49
N TYR A 61 8.29 9.85 -4.27
CA TYR A 61 8.04 11.26 -4.00
C TYR A 61 9.29 12.12 -4.27
N ASP A 62 10.45 11.71 -3.76
CA ASP A 62 11.71 12.44 -3.96
C ASP A 62 12.09 12.54 -5.45
N HIS A 63 11.84 11.48 -6.24
CA HIS A 63 12.09 11.51 -7.67
C HIS A 63 11.33 12.64 -8.36
N TRP A 64 10.02 12.77 -8.10
CA TRP A 64 9.20 13.81 -8.73
C TRP A 64 9.62 15.22 -8.30
N ILE A 65 9.91 15.41 -7.01
CA ILE A 65 10.41 16.69 -6.50
C ILE A 65 11.72 17.08 -7.18
N ALA A 66 12.63 16.12 -7.39
CA ALA A 66 13.88 16.37 -8.11
C ALA A 66 13.68 16.74 -9.59
N GLN A 67 12.56 16.33 -10.20
CA GLN A 67 12.13 16.75 -11.54
C GLN A 67 11.36 18.09 -11.56
N GLY A 68 11.22 18.77 -10.42
CA GLY A 68 10.45 20.01 -10.30
C GLY A 68 8.93 19.81 -10.30
N ILE A 69 8.46 18.57 -10.14
CA ILE A 69 7.04 18.23 -10.06
C ILE A 69 6.69 18.01 -8.59
N ASP A 70 5.72 18.75 -8.08
CA ASP A 70 5.17 18.57 -6.72
C ASP A 70 3.91 17.69 -6.78
N PRO A 71 4.00 16.39 -6.41
CA PRO A 71 2.85 15.49 -6.53
C PRO A 71 1.68 15.91 -5.63
N ALA A 72 1.94 16.61 -4.51
CA ALA A 72 0.88 17.08 -3.64
C ALA A 72 0.00 18.07 -4.40
N LYS A 73 0.61 19.09 -5.02
CA LYS A 73 -0.08 20.11 -5.83
C LYS A 73 -0.84 19.56 -7.04
N MET A 74 -0.38 18.44 -7.61
CA MET A 74 -1.08 17.80 -8.73
C MET A 74 -2.37 17.08 -8.29
N LEU A 75 -2.44 16.65 -7.03
CA LEU A 75 -3.56 15.88 -6.48
C LEU A 75 -4.52 16.77 -5.68
N SER A 76 -4.01 17.81 -5.03
CA SER A 76 -4.77 18.86 -4.33
C SER A 76 -3.87 20.04 -3.94
N ASP A 77 -4.43 21.16 -3.47
CA ASP A 77 -3.63 22.26 -2.91
C ASP A 77 -3.15 22.01 -1.46
N ALA A 78 -3.40 20.82 -0.90
CA ALA A 78 -2.98 20.48 0.46
C ALA A 78 -1.53 19.92 0.48
N PRO A 79 -0.71 20.28 1.49
CA PRO A 79 0.64 19.74 1.60
C PRO A 79 0.61 18.22 1.85
N ALA A 80 1.61 17.51 1.33
CA ALA A 80 1.82 16.12 1.69
C ALA A 80 2.18 16.00 3.19
N SER A 81 1.60 15.03 3.88
CA SER A 81 2.06 14.62 5.21
C SER A 81 3.04 13.45 5.08
N THR A 82 4.06 13.45 5.92
CA THR A 82 5.10 12.41 5.90
C THR A 82 4.93 11.52 7.11
N PHE A 83 4.85 10.22 6.87
CA PHE A 83 4.93 9.21 7.91
C PHE A 83 6.30 8.57 7.89
N THR A 84 6.85 8.41 9.09
CA THR A 84 8.12 7.73 9.31
C THR A 84 7.93 6.59 10.29
N PHE A 85 8.57 5.47 10.01
CA PHE A 85 8.60 4.32 10.89
C PHE A 85 10.05 3.92 11.16
N ASP A 86 10.49 4.14 12.40
CA ASP A 86 11.80 3.71 12.86
C ASP A 86 11.78 2.22 13.24
N PHE A 87 12.52 1.43 12.47
CA PHE A 87 12.70 -0.01 12.68
C PHE A 87 14.13 -0.36 13.12
N GLY A 88 14.97 0.63 13.47
CA GLY A 88 16.36 0.41 13.84
C GLY A 88 17.30 0.17 12.65
N GLY A 89 16.89 0.59 11.44
CA GLY A 89 17.74 0.65 10.26
C GLY A 89 18.54 1.96 10.16
N PRO A 90 19.38 2.13 9.13
CA PRO A 90 20.16 3.35 8.93
C PRO A 90 19.29 4.58 8.61
N LYS A 91 18.09 4.35 8.07
CA LYS A 91 17.06 5.36 7.81
C LYS A 91 15.70 4.81 8.23
N PRO A 92 14.74 5.65 8.64
CA PRO A 92 13.37 5.21 8.87
C PRO A 92 12.66 4.94 7.55
N LEU A 93 11.73 3.99 7.53
CA LEU A 93 10.80 3.79 6.41
C LEU A 93 9.95 5.06 6.27
N ARG A 94 9.86 5.61 5.06
CA ARG A 94 9.15 6.86 4.78
C ARG A 94 8.05 6.67 3.75
N LEU A 95 6.85 7.11 4.09
CA LEU A 95 5.70 7.19 3.19
C LEU A 95 5.18 8.62 3.16
N HIS A 96 4.75 9.07 1.98
CA HIS A 96 4.07 10.34 1.82
C HIS A 96 2.58 10.09 1.62
N PHE A 97 1.77 10.75 2.44
CA PHE A 97 0.32 10.75 2.35
C PHE A 97 -0.13 12.04 1.68
N LEU A 98 -0.78 11.92 0.53
CA LEU A 98 -1.21 13.04 -0.29
C LEU A 98 -2.73 13.06 -0.34
N LYS A 99 -3.31 14.24 -0.19
CA LYS A 99 -4.75 14.43 -0.37
C LYS A 99 -5.05 14.46 -1.87
N CYS A 100 -6.08 13.73 -2.29
CA CYS A 100 -6.53 13.65 -3.67
C CYS A 100 -7.99 14.08 -3.77
N THR A 101 -8.28 15.02 -4.66
CA THR A 101 -9.64 15.54 -4.91
C THR A 101 -10.26 15.01 -6.22
N HIS A 102 -9.56 14.12 -6.93
CA HIS A 102 -9.96 13.60 -8.25
C HIS A 102 -11.05 12.52 -8.22
N LYS A 103 -11.34 11.94 -7.05
CA LYS A 103 -12.47 11.00 -6.82
C LYS A 103 -12.57 9.84 -7.83
N GLY A 104 -11.43 9.33 -8.31
CA GLY A 104 -11.37 8.24 -9.29
C GLY A 104 -11.29 8.69 -10.76
N ASN A 105 -11.52 9.98 -11.07
CA ASN A 105 -11.26 10.53 -12.40
C ASN A 105 -9.76 10.84 -12.58
N CYS A 106 -8.94 9.80 -12.64
CA CYS A 106 -7.49 9.93 -12.65
C CYS A 106 -6.89 10.10 -14.07
N ARG A 107 -7.72 10.28 -15.11
CA ARG A 107 -7.24 10.36 -16.50
C ARG A 107 -6.32 11.55 -16.75
N GLU A 108 -6.57 12.65 -16.05
CA GLU A 108 -5.83 13.91 -16.19
C GLU A 108 -4.77 14.10 -15.11
N VAL A 109 -4.57 13.11 -14.23
CA VAL A 109 -3.57 13.19 -13.15
C VAL A 109 -2.19 12.87 -13.74
N PRO A 110 -1.26 13.84 -13.84
CA PRO A 110 0.01 13.63 -14.55
C PRO A 110 0.92 12.64 -13.82
N VAL A 111 0.87 12.65 -12.49
CA VAL A 111 1.64 11.74 -11.63
C VAL A 111 0.65 10.94 -10.79
N LYS A 112 0.29 9.76 -11.29
CA LYS A 112 -0.51 8.80 -10.54
C LYS A 112 0.44 7.96 -9.66
N PRO A 113 0.30 8.02 -8.31
CA PRO A 113 1.12 7.21 -7.41
C PRO A 113 1.12 5.72 -7.78
N LEU A 114 2.26 5.06 -7.60
CA LEU A 114 2.42 3.64 -7.86
C LEU A 114 1.38 2.81 -7.11
N HIS A 115 1.12 3.14 -5.83
CA HIS A 115 0.08 2.48 -5.03
C HIS A 115 -1.30 2.53 -5.70
N CYS A 116 -1.69 3.68 -6.28
CA CYS A 116 -2.97 3.83 -6.99
C CYS A 116 -3.05 3.01 -8.27
N LYS A 117 -1.92 2.55 -8.82
CA LYS A 117 -1.86 1.70 -10.02
C LYS A 117 -1.90 0.21 -9.69
N LEU A 118 -1.52 -0.14 -8.46
CA LEU A 118 -1.57 -1.49 -7.92
C LEU A 118 -2.91 -1.74 -7.21
N TYR A 119 -3.53 -0.71 -6.64
CA TYR A 119 -4.81 -0.85 -5.92
C TYR A 119 -5.92 -1.51 -6.77
N PRO A 120 -6.62 -2.55 -6.26
CA PRO A 120 -6.65 -2.92 -4.85
C PRO A 120 -5.72 -4.07 -4.44
N HIS A 121 -4.85 -4.53 -5.34
CA HIS A 121 -3.99 -5.69 -5.12
C HIS A 121 -2.53 -5.30 -5.11
N LEU A 122 -1.83 -5.54 -3.99
CA LEU A 122 -0.40 -5.27 -3.89
C LEU A 122 0.39 -6.56 -4.16
N PRO A 123 1.17 -6.65 -5.26
CA PRO A 123 2.10 -7.75 -5.45
C PRO A 123 3.25 -7.63 -4.46
N VAL A 124 3.54 -8.70 -3.74
CA VAL A 124 4.69 -8.78 -2.83
C VAL A 124 5.74 -9.63 -3.49
N LEU A 125 6.89 -9.01 -3.71
CA LEU A 125 8.01 -9.65 -4.39
C LEU A 125 9.03 -10.16 -3.38
N GLY A 126 9.61 -11.32 -3.67
CA GLY A 126 10.73 -11.88 -2.94
C GLY A 126 12.04 -11.15 -3.21
N LEU A 127 13.10 -11.58 -2.52
CA LEU A 127 14.45 -11.00 -2.67
C LEU A 127 15.06 -11.22 -4.06
N ASP A 128 14.51 -12.16 -4.83
CA ASP A 128 14.87 -12.46 -6.22
C ASP A 128 13.98 -11.73 -7.24
N GLY A 129 12.99 -10.96 -6.77
CA GLY A 129 12.01 -10.27 -7.61
C GLY A 129 10.83 -11.13 -8.05
N ALA A 130 10.76 -12.41 -7.65
CA ALA A 130 9.62 -13.27 -7.96
C ALA A 130 8.39 -12.88 -7.13
N LEU A 131 7.20 -13.06 -7.69
CA LEU A 131 5.95 -12.85 -6.96
C LEU A 131 5.78 -13.93 -5.88
N GLU A 132 5.75 -13.52 -4.61
CA GLU A 132 5.49 -14.43 -3.49
C GLU A 132 4.00 -14.49 -3.15
N GLN A 133 3.35 -13.32 -3.10
CA GLN A 133 1.94 -13.22 -2.73
C GLN A 133 1.27 -11.98 -3.32
N VAL A 134 -0.06 -11.97 -3.29
CA VAL A 134 -0.89 -10.81 -3.61
C VAL A 134 -1.68 -10.43 -2.36
N LEU A 135 -1.47 -9.22 -1.87
CA LEU A 135 -2.12 -8.66 -0.69
C LEU A 135 -3.26 -7.72 -1.06
N ASP A 136 -4.24 -7.61 -0.17
CA ASP A 136 -5.22 -6.53 -0.23
C ASP A 136 -4.50 -5.21 0.13
N ALA A 137 -4.59 -4.21 -0.75
CA ALA A 137 -3.75 -3.01 -0.68
C ALA A 137 -4.20 -1.95 0.35
N SER A 138 -5.29 -2.20 1.09
CA SER A 138 -5.72 -1.35 2.20
C SER A 138 -6.08 -2.16 3.44
N ILE A 139 -5.97 -1.51 4.59
CA ILE A 139 -6.34 -2.10 5.87
C ILE A 139 -7.85 -2.38 5.97
N PHE A 140 -8.69 -1.60 5.29
CA PHE A 140 -10.13 -1.82 5.27
C PHE A 140 -10.47 -3.11 4.54
N GLU A 141 -9.89 -3.28 3.35
CA GLU A 141 -10.07 -4.50 2.56
C GLU A 141 -9.51 -5.73 3.29
N LEU A 142 -8.32 -5.63 3.91
CA LEU A 142 -7.76 -6.68 4.77
C LEU A 142 -8.74 -7.07 5.90
N THR A 143 -9.33 -6.08 6.57
CA THR A 143 -10.30 -6.31 7.65
C THR A 143 -11.54 -7.03 7.16
N ARG A 144 -12.12 -6.57 6.05
CA ARG A 144 -13.32 -7.17 5.47
C ARG A 144 -13.06 -8.61 5.03
N SER A 145 -11.92 -8.85 4.37
CA SER A 145 -11.49 -10.19 3.97
C SER A 145 -11.32 -11.13 5.17
N ALA A 146 -10.64 -10.67 6.22
CA ALA A 146 -10.40 -11.47 7.43
C ALA A 146 -11.69 -11.85 8.16
N LEU A 147 -12.65 -10.92 8.22
CA LEU A 147 -13.93 -11.10 8.89
C LEU A 147 -15.04 -11.62 7.97
N LYS A 148 -14.71 -11.98 6.72
CA LYS A 148 -15.66 -12.46 5.70
C LYS A 148 -16.83 -11.49 5.48
N MET A 149 -16.58 -10.19 5.57
CA MET A 149 -17.57 -9.16 5.26
C MET A 149 -17.71 -9.00 3.74
N PRO A 150 -18.88 -8.57 3.25
CA PRO A 150 -19.07 -8.28 1.82
C PRO A 150 -18.04 -7.25 1.33
N GLN A 151 -17.38 -7.56 0.21
CA GLN A 151 -16.43 -6.65 -0.42
C GLN A 151 -17.19 -5.52 -1.12
N VAL A 152 -16.59 -4.32 -1.10
CA VAL A 152 -17.21 -3.12 -1.69
C VAL A 152 -16.75 -2.93 -3.14
N CYS A 153 -15.51 -3.34 -3.43
CA CYS A 153 -14.94 -3.33 -4.76
C CYS A 153 -14.95 -4.75 -5.33
N HIS A 154 -15.66 -4.98 -6.45
CA HIS A 154 -15.73 -6.29 -7.11
C HIS A 154 -14.34 -6.82 -7.54
N VAL A 155 -13.38 -5.92 -7.82
CA VAL A 155 -11.99 -6.31 -8.17
C VAL A 155 -11.33 -7.09 -7.03
N MET A 156 -11.74 -6.87 -5.78
CA MET A 156 -11.24 -7.62 -4.61
C MET A 156 -11.48 -9.12 -4.73
N GLU A 157 -12.62 -9.52 -5.28
CA GLU A 157 -13.00 -10.93 -5.42
C GLU A 157 -12.14 -11.66 -6.45
N ARG A 158 -11.39 -10.91 -7.27
CA ARG A 158 -10.54 -11.43 -8.35
C ARG A 158 -9.08 -11.58 -7.93
N ARG A 159 -8.75 -11.57 -6.64
CA ARG A 159 -7.35 -11.69 -6.16
C ARG A 159 -6.61 -12.91 -6.72
N SER A 160 -7.25 -14.07 -6.78
CA SER A 160 -6.66 -15.30 -7.34
C SER A 160 -6.38 -15.19 -8.84
N HIS A 161 -7.22 -14.47 -9.56
CA HIS A 161 -7.03 -14.17 -10.97
C HIS A 161 -5.83 -13.24 -11.18
N TYR A 162 -5.68 -12.17 -10.37
CA TYR A 162 -4.49 -11.31 -10.41
C TYR A 162 -3.20 -12.06 -10.10
N ARG A 163 -3.22 -12.93 -9.08
CA ARG A 163 -2.08 -13.79 -8.77
C ARG A 163 -1.68 -14.64 -9.98
N SER A 164 -2.65 -15.37 -10.55
CA SER A 164 -2.39 -16.23 -11.71
C SER A 164 -1.89 -15.45 -12.92
N PHE A 165 -2.48 -14.27 -13.17
CA PHE A 165 -2.09 -13.40 -14.25
C PHE A 165 -0.65 -12.90 -14.10
N TRP A 166 -0.27 -12.36 -12.92
CA TRP A 166 1.08 -11.88 -12.70
C TRP A 166 2.13 -13.01 -12.63
N GLU A 167 1.75 -14.23 -12.24
CA GLU A 167 2.63 -15.41 -12.36
C GLU A 167 2.90 -15.76 -13.83
N GLN A 168 1.91 -15.62 -14.72
CA GLN A 168 2.04 -15.88 -16.15
C GLN A 168 2.70 -14.73 -16.93
N HIS A 169 2.61 -13.52 -16.40
CA HIS A 169 3.11 -12.28 -16.99
C HIS A 169 4.13 -11.61 -16.07
N SER A 170 5.18 -12.34 -15.69
CA SER A 170 6.22 -11.86 -14.77
C SER A 170 6.95 -10.62 -15.30
N ASP A 171 6.98 -10.42 -16.61
CA ASP A 171 7.50 -9.22 -17.29
C ASP A 171 6.75 -7.95 -16.89
N MET A 172 5.49 -8.05 -16.46
CA MET A 172 4.76 -6.91 -15.92
C MET A 172 5.26 -6.49 -14.55
N LEU A 173 5.77 -7.42 -13.75
CA LEU A 173 6.30 -7.14 -12.40
C LEU A 173 7.81 -6.90 -12.38
N GLU A 174 8.54 -7.25 -13.45
CA GLU A 174 9.99 -7.03 -13.55
C GLU A 174 10.42 -5.58 -13.26
N PRO A 175 9.72 -4.52 -13.72
CA PRO A 175 10.03 -3.15 -13.36
C PRO A 175 9.87 -2.82 -11.87
N LEU A 176 9.14 -3.64 -11.11
CA LEU A 176 8.97 -3.51 -9.66
C LEU A 176 10.04 -4.27 -8.88
N ALA A 177 10.88 -5.08 -9.51
CA ALA A 177 11.89 -5.91 -8.85
C ALA A 177 13.15 -5.13 -8.40
N PHE A 178 13.01 -3.84 -8.07
CA PHE A 178 14.07 -3.03 -7.48
C PHE A 178 14.03 -3.10 -5.94
N PRO A 179 15.18 -3.02 -5.26
CA PRO A 179 15.28 -3.29 -3.81
C PRO A 179 14.33 -2.47 -2.93
N SER A 180 14.06 -1.20 -3.29
CA SER A 180 13.15 -0.35 -2.52
C SER A 180 11.70 -0.83 -2.59
N TYR A 181 11.19 -1.23 -3.76
CA TYR A 181 9.84 -1.78 -3.84
C TYR A 181 9.73 -3.12 -3.12
N ILE A 182 10.74 -4.00 -3.27
CA ILE A 182 10.79 -5.27 -2.54
C ILE A 182 10.71 -5.00 -1.03
N PHE A 183 11.51 -4.05 -0.51
CA PHE A 183 11.46 -3.65 0.89
C PHE A 183 10.06 -3.20 1.33
N HIS A 184 9.44 -2.28 0.59
CA HIS A 184 8.14 -1.72 0.97
C HIS A 184 7.00 -2.75 0.86
N SER A 185 7.01 -3.61 -0.17
CA SER A 185 5.99 -4.64 -0.35
C SER A 185 6.12 -5.76 0.71
N GLN A 186 7.34 -6.16 1.06
CA GLN A 186 7.61 -7.09 2.17
C GLN A 186 7.28 -6.47 3.54
N ALA A 187 7.56 -5.18 3.74
CA ALA A 187 7.15 -4.47 4.95
C ALA A 187 5.61 -4.39 5.08
N ALA A 188 4.91 -4.16 3.96
CA ALA A 188 3.44 -4.21 3.92
C ALA A 188 2.90 -5.61 4.26
N ALA A 189 3.56 -6.68 3.80
CA ALA A 189 3.24 -8.05 4.18
C ALA A 189 3.43 -8.30 5.68
N ALA A 190 4.58 -7.89 6.24
CA ALA A 190 4.85 -8.01 7.66
C ALA A 190 3.84 -7.24 8.52
N PHE A 191 3.45 -6.04 8.06
CA PHE A 191 2.38 -5.25 8.68
C PHE A 191 1.04 -6.00 8.62
N ALA A 192 0.63 -6.47 7.44
CA ALA A 192 -0.64 -7.16 7.24
C ALA A 192 -0.75 -8.39 8.16
N ASP A 193 0.28 -9.22 8.24
CA ASP A 193 0.31 -10.39 9.12
C ASP A 193 0.14 -9.99 10.60
N THR A 194 0.93 -9.01 11.06
CA THR A 194 0.90 -8.56 12.46
C THR A 194 -0.46 -7.94 12.79
N TYR A 195 -1.00 -7.17 11.86
CA TYR A 195 -2.32 -6.58 11.93
C TYR A 195 -3.42 -7.64 12.03
N LEU A 196 -3.39 -8.67 11.18
CA LEU A 196 -4.38 -9.74 11.14
C LEU A 196 -4.34 -10.60 12.42
N GLN A 197 -3.15 -10.85 12.96
CA GLN A 197 -2.99 -11.52 14.27
C GLN A 197 -3.61 -10.68 15.39
N GLY A 198 -3.33 -9.38 15.41
CA GLY A 198 -3.92 -8.45 16.38
C GLY A 198 -5.44 -8.38 16.25
N LEU A 199 -5.97 -8.29 15.02
CA LEU A 199 -7.40 -8.31 14.74
C LEU A 199 -8.06 -9.60 15.22
N ALA A 200 -7.44 -10.76 14.96
CA ALA A 200 -7.95 -12.07 15.40
C ALA A 200 -8.00 -12.18 16.94
N ALA A 201 -7.06 -11.56 17.65
CA ALA A 201 -7.03 -11.52 19.11
C ALA A 201 -8.10 -10.62 19.74
N GLN A 202 -8.68 -9.66 18.99
CA GLN A 202 -9.73 -8.77 19.48
C GLN A 202 -11.13 -9.42 19.41
N THR A 203 -11.37 -10.47 20.20
CA THR A 203 -12.65 -11.18 20.24
C THR A 203 -13.86 -10.28 20.50
N GLY A 204 -13.68 -9.23 21.32
CA GLY A 204 -14.72 -8.24 21.58
C GLY A 204 -15.13 -7.41 20.36
N LEU A 205 -14.23 -7.21 19.38
CA LEU A 205 -14.58 -6.56 18.11
C LEU A 205 -15.46 -7.47 17.25
N HIS A 206 -15.22 -8.78 17.26
CA HIS A 206 -15.93 -9.72 16.37
C HIS A 206 -17.42 -9.88 16.71
N ALA A 207 -17.83 -9.50 17.93
CA ALA A 207 -19.22 -9.48 18.34
C ALA A 207 -20.00 -8.25 17.84
N LEU A 208 -19.31 -7.25 17.29
CA LEU A 208 -19.90 -5.99 16.82
C LEU A 208 -20.20 -6.05 15.31
N GLN A 209 -21.12 -5.20 14.86
CA GLN A 209 -21.47 -5.08 13.44
C GLN A 209 -21.65 -3.60 13.04
N GLY A 210 -21.59 -3.33 11.73
CA GLY A 210 -21.84 -2.02 11.14
C GLY A 210 -21.00 -0.89 11.78
N ALA A 211 -21.63 0.26 12.02
CA ALA A 211 -20.94 1.44 12.57
C ALA A 211 -20.32 1.20 13.95
N ALA A 212 -20.93 0.34 14.79
CA ALA A 212 -20.39 0.01 16.11
C ALA A 212 -19.07 -0.75 16.00
N PHE A 213 -18.98 -1.70 15.06
CA PHE A 213 -17.73 -2.40 14.74
C PHE A 213 -16.65 -1.41 14.30
N TRP A 214 -16.93 -0.61 13.27
CA TRP A 214 -15.93 0.28 12.67
C TRP A 214 -15.42 1.35 13.65
N LYS A 215 -16.29 1.89 14.52
CA LYS A 215 -15.87 2.81 15.59
C LYS A 215 -14.90 2.16 16.58
N GLN A 216 -15.21 0.94 17.06
CA GLN A 216 -14.34 0.26 18.02
C GLN A 216 -13.06 -0.26 17.36
N TRP A 217 -13.15 -0.68 16.11
CA TRP A 217 -12.01 -1.06 15.29
C TRP A 217 -11.04 0.12 15.10
N GLU A 218 -11.54 1.32 14.78
CA GLU A 218 -10.72 2.53 14.62
C GLU A 218 -10.01 2.88 15.93
N LEU A 219 -10.73 2.84 17.05
CA LEU A 219 -10.12 3.04 18.37
C LEU A 219 -9.02 2.01 18.65
N ALA A 220 -9.24 0.73 18.35
CA ALA A 220 -8.23 -0.31 18.51
C ALA A 220 -7.01 -0.08 17.61
N TYR A 221 -7.23 0.34 16.37
CA TYR A 221 -6.18 0.65 15.42
C TYR A 221 -5.33 1.85 15.87
N LEU A 222 -5.97 2.98 16.19
CA LEU A 222 -5.29 4.21 16.62
C LEU A 222 -4.60 4.06 17.98
N SER A 223 -5.13 3.22 18.87
CA SER A 223 -4.49 2.88 20.15
C SER A 223 -3.39 1.80 20.02
N LYS A 224 -3.00 1.42 18.79
CA LYS A 224 -1.97 0.42 18.48
C LYS A 224 -2.26 -0.97 19.07
N ARG A 225 -3.52 -1.28 19.39
CA ARG A 225 -3.93 -2.60 19.91
C ARG A 225 -4.07 -3.66 18.83
N LEU A 226 -4.08 -3.25 17.56
CA LEU A 226 -4.15 -4.16 16.41
C LEU A 226 -2.78 -4.53 15.85
N VAL A 227 -1.69 -3.85 16.25
CA VAL A 227 -0.36 -4.07 15.68
C VAL A 227 0.68 -4.09 16.80
N ASP A 228 1.33 -5.23 16.99
CA ASP A 228 2.52 -5.30 17.83
C ASP A 228 3.67 -4.57 17.13
N SER A 229 3.94 -3.35 17.62
CA SER A 229 4.92 -2.46 17.00
C SER A 229 6.35 -2.99 17.13
N GLU A 230 6.69 -3.68 18.22
CA GLU A 230 8.05 -4.18 18.43
C GLU A 230 8.31 -5.42 17.58
N ALA A 231 7.34 -6.33 17.51
CA ALA A 231 7.42 -7.47 16.59
C ALA A 231 7.51 -6.99 15.12
N LEU A 232 6.72 -5.98 14.74
CA LEU A 232 6.75 -5.42 13.39
C LEU A 232 8.12 -4.78 13.07
N LYS A 233 8.68 -3.99 13.99
CA LYS A 233 10.03 -3.42 13.83
C LYS A 233 11.07 -4.51 13.60
N ALA A 234 11.07 -5.55 14.42
CA ALA A 234 12.01 -6.67 14.28
C ALA A 234 11.88 -7.37 12.91
N ARG A 235 10.65 -7.57 12.43
CA ARG A 235 10.41 -8.16 11.09
C ARG A 235 10.91 -7.25 9.97
N ILE A 236 10.57 -5.96 9.99
CA ILE A 236 11.02 -5.00 8.96
C ILE A 236 12.56 -4.89 8.97
N LYS A 237 13.18 -4.88 10.15
CA LYS A 237 14.64 -4.92 10.26
C LYS A 237 15.24 -6.18 9.63
N SER A 238 14.65 -7.35 9.87
CA SER A 238 15.11 -8.60 9.26
C SER A 238 15.03 -8.57 7.73
N ILE A 239 13.93 -8.03 7.18
CA ILE A 239 13.76 -7.83 5.73
C ILE A 239 14.86 -6.90 5.19
N HIS A 240 15.09 -5.76 5.84
CA HIS A 240 16.17 -4.84 5.48
C HIS A 240 17.54 -5.53 5.48
N ASP A 241 17.87 -6.26 6.55
CA ASP A 241 19.17 -6.93 6.67
C ASP A 241 19.34 -8.03 5.61
N ALA A 242 18.25 -8.68 5.19
CA ALA A 242 18.27 -9.65 4.08
C ALA A 242 18.52 -8.98 2.72
N LEU A 243 17.92 -7.81 2.47
CA LEU A 243 18.18 -7.02 1.27
C LEU A 243 19.61 -6.50 1.23
N CYS A 244 20.17 -6.01 2.34
CA CYS A 244 21.58 -5.62 2.41
C CYS A 244 22.52 -6.79 2.10
N ARG A 245 22.22 -8.01 2.58
CA ARG A 245 23.01 -9.21 2.23
C ARG A 245 22.94 -9.53 0.73
N ARG A 246 21.78 -9.30 0.10
CA ARG A 246 21.53 -9.63 -1.31
C ARG A 246 22.09 -8.61 -2.29
N PHE A 247 21.92 -7.33 -2.00
CA PHE A 247 22.19 -6.20 -2.90
C PHE A 247 23.39 -5.36 -2.48
N GLY A 248 23.98 -5.63 -1.31
CA GLY A 248 25.13 -4.91 -0.77
C GLY A 248 24.75 -4.00 0.41
N SER A 249 25.71 -3.77 1.31
CA SER A 249 25.52 -2.94 2.51
C SER A 249 25.31 -1.45 2.23
N GLU A 250 25.63 -1.00 1.01
CA GLU A 250 25.43 0.38 0.55
C GLU A 250 24.01 0.62 0.02
N TRP A 251 23.18 -0.42 -0.12
CA TRP A 251 21.78 -0.21 -0.42
C TRP A 251 21.12 0.49 0.78
N HIS A 252 20.69 1.72 0.51
CA HIS A 252 19.88 2.53 1.40
C HIS A 252 18.62 2.92 0.63
N PHE A 253 17.46 2.64 1.20
CA PHE A 253 16.19 3.09 0.63
C PHE A 253 15.94 4.58 0.92
#